data_AF-A0A183K8J9-F1
#
_entry.id   AF-A0A183K8J9-F1
#
_cell.length_a   1.000
_cell.length_b   1.000
_cell.length_c   1.000
_cell.angle_alpha   90.00
_cell.angle_beta   90.00
_cell.angle_gamma   90.00
#
_symmetry.space_group_name_H-M   'P 1'
#
loop_
_entity.id
_entity.type
_entity.pdbx_description
1 polymer ?
#
loop_
_entity_poly.entity_id
_entity_poly.type
_entity_poly.pdbx_seq_one_letter_code
_entity_poly.pdbx_strand_id
1 'polypeptide(L)'
;MALNNRFQALQDLLKEEETATEDNWKGIKEALTSTCHEVLGLKKHHHKEWISIETLNRIKERKNKKTAINNSRTRAEKVQAKAEYIEANKQVKRSIRADKKKYVEELAAMAEKAAREGNMKQLYDTTKKLARKYSKPERPVKDKEDSHKI
;
A
#
# COMPACT_ATOMS: atom_id res chain seq x y z
N MET A 1 -13.68 53.53 -9.96
CA MET A 1 -14.75 52.78 -10.66
C MET A 1 -14.09 51.76 -11.55
N ALA A 2 -14.21 50.46 -11.24
CA ALA A 2 -13.63 49.40 -12.07
C ALA A 2 -14.58 49.11 -13.25
N LEU A 3 -14.08 49.25 -14.48
CA LEU A 3 -14.82 48.95 -15.70
C LEU A 3 -14.75 47.44 -15.94
N ASN A 4 -15.83 46.72 -15.65
CA ASN A 4 -15.95 45.31 -16.00
C ASN A 4 -16.12 45.18 -17.52
N ASN A 5 -15.14 44.53 -18.17
CA ASN A 5 -15.11 44.25 -19.60
C ASN A 5 -16.00 43.03 -19.91
N ARG A 6 -16.72 43.04 -21.04
CA ARG A 6 -17.53 41.89 -21.53
C ARG A 6 -16.74 40.58 -21.65
N PHE A 7 -15.42 40.66 -21.86
CA PHE A 7 -14.55 39.49 -21.90
C PHE A 7 -14.24 38.88 -20.52
N GLN A 8 -14.45 39.62 -19.42
CA GLN A 8 -14.27 39.10 -18.06
C GLN A 8 -15.38 38.12 -17.69
N ALA A 9 -16.63 38.45 -18.03
CA ALA A 9 -17.78 37.58 -17.80
C ALA A 9 -17.65 36.23 -18.54
N LEU A 10 -17.03 36.21 -19.73
CA LEU A 10 -16.74 34.99 -20.48
C LEU A 10 -15.67 34.12 -19.80
N GLN A 11 -14.64 34.72 -19.20
CA GLN A 11 -13.63 33.97 -18.45
C GLN A 11 -14.19 33.37 -17.16
N ASP A 12 -15.06 34.11 -16.47
CA ASP A 12 -15.67 33.64 -15.24
C ASP A 12 -16.64 32.48 -15.53
N LEU A 13 -17.42 32.57 -16.63
CA LEU A 13 -18.28 31.49 -17.11
C LEU A 13 -17.47 30.22 -17.47
N LEU A 14 -16.32 30.40 -18.14
CA LEU A 14 -15.45 29.27 -18.53
C LEU A 14 -14.84 28.57 -17.31
N LYS A 15 -14.46 29.34 -16.28
CA LYS A 15 -13.94 28.80 -15.03
C LYS A 15 -15.02 28.06 -14.24
N GLU A 16 -16.24 28.58 -14.20
CA GLU A 16 -17.37 27.88 -13.56
C GLU A 16 -17.64 26.53 -14.26
N GLU A 17 -17.64 26.49 -15.60
CA GLU A 17 -17.82 25.25 -16.35
C GLU A 17 -16.66 24.26 -16.16
N GLU A 18 -15.40 24.72 -16.18
CA GLU A 18 -14.24 23.89 -15.87
C GLU A 18 -14.35 23.28 -14.46
N THR A 19 -14.68 24.07 -13.43
CA THR A 19 -14.84 23.57 -12.06
C THR A 19 -15.98 22.55 -11.95
N ALA A 20 -17.11 22.78 -12.62
CA ALA A 20 -18.23 21.83 -12.65
C ALA A 20 -17.84 20.51 -13.34
N THR A 21 -17.06 20.55 -14.42
CA THR A 21 -16.56 19.33 -15.08
C THR A 21 -15.55 18.56 -14.24
N GLU A 22 -14.68 19.25 -13.50
CA GLU A 22 -13.75 18.62 -12.54
C GLU A 22 -14.50 17.95 -11.37
N ASP A 23 -15.50 18.62 -10.82
CA ASP A 23 -16.33 18.08 -9.74
C ASP A 23 -17.15 16.88 -10.20
N ASN A 24 -17.71 16.93 -11.42
CA ASN A 24 -18.40 15.79 -12.02
C ASN A 24 -17.45 14.59 -12.25
N TRP A 25 -16.24 14.84 -12.75
CA TRP A 25 -15.23 13.80 -12.94
C TRP A 25 -14.80 13.17 -11.61
N LYS A 26 -14.66 13.99 -10.57
CA LYS A 26 -14.39 13.54 -9.22
C LYS A 26 -15.53 12.66 -8.67
N GLY A 27 -16.78 13.10 -8.85
CA GLY A 27 -17.96 12.33 -8.46
C GLY A 27 -18.03 10.96 -9.12
N ILE A 28 -17.74 10.88 -10.43
CA ILE A 28 -17.71 9.60 -11.17
C ILE A 28 -16.61 8.69 -10.62
N LYS A 29 -15.42 9.23 -10.38
CA LYS A 29 -14.29 8.47 -9.84
C LYS A 29 -14.59 7.93 -8.43
N GLU A 30 -15.23 8.73 -7.59
CA GLU A 30 -15.65 8.36 -6.24
C GLU A 30 -16.73 7.29 -6.26
N ALA A 31 -17.76 7.45 -7.10
CA ALA A 31 -18.84 6.48 -7.26
C ALA A 31 -18.31 5.11 -7.71
N LEU A 32 -17.48 5.09 -8.76
CA LEU A 32 -16.85 3.87 -9.27
C LEU A 32 -15.99 3.19 -8.19
N THR A 33 -15.20 3.98 -7.47
CA THR A 33 -14.35 3.48 -6.38
C THR A 33 -15.19 2.91 -5.24
N SER A 34 -16.29 3.56 -4.88
CA SER A 34 -17.22 3.12 -3.84
C SER A 34 -17.89 1.79 -4.20
N THR A 35 -18.44 1.67 -5.41
CA THR A 35 -19.06 0.44 -5.90
C THR A 35 -18.06 -0.71 -5.93
N CYS A 36 -16.82 -0.45 -6.37
CA CYS A 36 -15.75 -1.44 -6.35
C CYS A 36 -15.42 -1.90 -4.92
N HIS A 37 -15.38 -0.99 -3.95
CA HIS A 37 -15.17 -1.33 -2.54
C HIS A 37 -16.33 -2.12 -1.93
N GLU A 38 -17.57 -1.82 -2.31
CA GLU A 38 -18.76 -2.53 -1.81
C GLU A 38 -18.83 -3.96 -2.36
N VAL A 39 -18.61 -4.12 -3.67
CA VAL A 39 -18.72 -5.43 -4.35
C VAL A 39 -17.51 -6.32 -4.07
N LEU A 40 -16.29 -5.79 -4.19
CA LEU A 40 -15.06 -6.60 -4.07
C LEU A 40 -14.52 -6.62 -2.63
N GLY A 41 -14.96 -5.67 -1.79
CA GLY A 41 -14.38 -5.41 -0.48
C GLY A 41 -13.01 -4.72 -0.59
N LEU A 42 -12.63 -4.00 0.46
CA LEU A 42 -11.24 -3.56 0.61
C LEU A 42 -10.32 -4.78 0.78
N LYS A 43 -9.25 -4.85 -0.01
CA LYS A 43 -8.18 -5.81 0.23
C LYS A 43 -7.60 -5.49 1.60
N LYS A 44 -7.91 -6.35 2.59
CA LYS A 44 -7.30 -6.23 3.92
C LYS A 44 -5.79 -6.27 3.73
N HIS A 45 -5.15 -5.12 3.96
CA HIS A 45 -3.71 -5.05 4.11
C HIS A 45 -3.40 -5.77 5.41
N HIS A 46 -3.28 -7.09 5.32
CA HIS A 46 -2.54 -7.83 6.32
C HIS A 46 -1.13 -7.26 6.26
N HIS A 47 -0.84 -6.31 7.15
CA HIS A 47 0.54 -6.01 7.46
C HIS A 47 1.17 -7.36 7.77
N LYS A 48 2.32 -7.60 7.16
CA LYS A 48 3.10 -8.75 7.54
C LYS A 48 3.55 -8.45 8.96
N GLU A 49 2.90 -9.06 9.96
CA GLU A 49 3.15 -8.85 11.40
C GLU A 49 4.65 -8.88 11.73
N TRP A 50 5.42 -9.60 10.92
CA TRP A 50 6.86 -9.74 11.07
C TRP A 50 7.72 -8.54 10.66
N ILE A 51 7.21 -7.56 9.89
CA ILE A 51 8.03 -6.42 9.48
C ILE A 51 8.18 -5.45 10.66
N SER A 52 9.42 -5.22 11.07
CA SER A 52 9.75 -4.34 12.19
C SER A 52 9.58 -2.86 11.83
N ILE A 53 9.37 -2.04 12.87
CA ILE A 53 9.34 -0.57 12.76
C ILE A 53 10.66 -0.03 12.20
N GLU A 54 11.79 -0.63 12.59
CA GLU A 54 13.11 -0.27 12.06
C GLU A 54 13.18 -0.46 10.54
N THR A 55 12.71 -1.60 10.02
CA THR A 55 12.64 -1.83 8.57
C THR A 55 11.74 -0.81 7.87
N LEU A 56 10.62 -0.41 8.47
CA LEU A 56 9.75 0.63 7.92
C LEU A 56 10.45 1.99 7.84
N ASN A 57 11.21 2.37 8.88
CA ASN A 57 12.01 3.59 8.88
C ASN A 57 13.07 3.57 7.77
N ARG A 58 13.79 2.45 7.61
CA ARG A 58 14.76 2.29 6.51
C ARG A 58 14.12 2.40 5.13
N ILE A 59 12.89 1.91 4.95
CA ILE A 59 12.14 2.07 3.70
C ILE A 59 11.84 3.55 3.43
N LYS A 60 11.46 4.31 4.46
CA LYS A 60 11.22 5.75 4.38
C LYS A 60 12.51 6.49 4.00
N GLU A 61 13.63 6.20 4.64
CA GLU A 61 14.93 6.78 4.31
C GLU A 61 15.36 6.48 2.87
N ARG A 62 15.19 5.24 2.41
CA ARG A 62 15.46 4.87 1.02
C ARG A 62 14.60 5.68 0.04
N LYS A 63 13.34 5.97 0.38
CA LYS A 63 12.47 6.84 -0.44
C LYS A 63 13.01 8.28 -0.50
N ASN A 64 13.47 8.83 0.63
CA ASN A 64 14.10 10.15 0.66
C ASN A 64 15.39 10.21 -0.18
N LYS A 65 16.20 9.15 -0.15
CA LYS A 65 17.38 9.06 -1.03
C LYS A 65 17.01 8.98 -2.51
N LYS A 66 15.86 8.37 -2.83
CA LYS A 66 15.33 8.35 -4.20
C LYS A 66 14.88 9.74 -4.65
N THR A 67 14.26 10.53 -3.78
CA THR A 67 13.89 11.92 -4.11
C THR A 67 15.12 12.81 -4.29
N ALA A 68 16.17 12.60 -3.49
CA ALA A 68 17.45 13.30 -3.67
C ALA A 68 18.07 13.05 -5.07
N ILE A 69 17.98 11.82 -5.61
CA ILE A 69 18.42 11.51 -6.98
C ILE A 69 17.59 12.26 -8.03
N ASN A 70 16.28 12.39 -7.82
CA ASN A 70 15.41 13.06 -8.78
C ASN A 70 15.65 14.58 -8.80
N ASN A 71 16.04 15.15 -7.66
CA ASN A 71 16.27 16.58 -7.49
C ASN A 71 17.73 17.00 -7.78
N SER A 72 18.66 16.05 -8.00
CA SER A 72 20.07 16.36 -8.26
C SER A 72 20.23 17.19 -9.53
N ARG A 73 21.00 18.28 -9.46
CA ARG A 73 21.18 19.22 -10.59
C ARG A 73 22.44 18.92 -11.38
N THR A 74 23.51 18.54 -10.70
CA THR A 74 24.80 18.24 -11.35
C THR A 74 25.04 16.73 -11.51
N ARG A 75 25.90 16.35 -12.46
CA ARG A 75 26.26 14.93 -12.68
C ARG A 75 26.92 14.32 -11.44
N ALA A 76 27.76 15.09 -10.74
CA ALA A 76 28.45 14.64 -9.53
C ALA A 76 27.48 14.33 -8.39
N GLU A 77 26.55 15.26 -8.09
CA GLU A 77 25.48 15.03 -7.10
C GLU A 77 24.65 13.79 -7.42
N LYS A 78 24.31 13.60 -8.71
CA LYS A 78 23.52 12.45 -9.15
C LYS A 78 24.26 11.13 -8.93
N VAL A 79 25.59 11.10 -9.12
CA VAL A 79 26.42 9.92 -8.86
C VAL A 79 26.46 9.62 -7.36
N GLN A 80 26.67 10.62 -6.51
CA GLN A 80 26.68 10.46 -5.06
C GLN A 80 25.33 9.99 -4.52
N ALA A 81 24.23 10.66 -4.89
CA ALA A 81 22.89 10.30 -4.45
C ALA A 81 22.50 8.87 -4.91
N LYS A 82 22.95 8.46 -6.11
CA LYS A 82 22.78 7.07 -6.58
C LYS A 82 23.54 6.07 -5.71
N ALA A 83 24.77 6.37 -5.32
CA ALA A 83 25.56 5.50 -4.45
C ALA A 83 24.86 5.31 -3.08
N GLU A 84 24.39 6.40 -2.47
CA GLU A 84 23.67 6.36 -1.19
C GLU A 84 22.36 5.57 -1.27
N TYR A 85 21.60 5.74 -2.35
CA TYR A 85 20.37 4.95 -2.58
C TYR A 85 20.66 3.47 -2.75
N ILE A 86 21.73 3.11 -3.47
CA ILE A 86 22.14 1.71 -3.66
C ILE A 86 22.42 1.07 -2.31
N GLU A 87 23.17 1.77 -1.44
CA GLU A 87 23.49 1.25 -0.11
C GLU A 87 22.24 1.15 0.78
N ALA A 88 21.39 2.18 0.82
CA ALA A 88 20.13 2.13 1.55
C ALA A 88 19.21 1.00 1.06
N ASN A 89 19.17 0.75 -0.25
CA ASN A 89 18.38 -0.33 -0.83
C ASN A 89 18.93 -1.72 -0.45
N LYS A 90 20.27 -1.88 -0.34
CA LYS A 90 20.88 -3.11 0.20
C LYS A 90 20.49 -3.31 1.65
N GLN A 91 20.55 -2.26 2.47
CA GLN A 91 20.21 -2.32 3.89
C GLN A 91 18.73 -2.69 4.12
N VAL A 92 17.81 -2.12 3.35
CA VAL A 92 16.39 -2.50 3.38
C VAL A 92 16.20 -3.97 3.01
N LYS A 93 16.88 -4.47 1.97
CA LYS A 93 16.79 -5.89 1.60
C LYS A 93 17.33 -6.80 2.70
N ARG A 94 18.41 -6.41 3.39
CA ARG A 94 18.98 -7.16 4.51
C ARG A 94 18.03 -7.17 5.70
N SER A 95 17.45 -6.02 6.09
CA SER A 95 16.56 -5.93 7.24
C SER A 95 15.26 -6.73 7.02
N ILE A 96 14.68 -6.67 5.82
CA ILE A 96 13.51 -7.49 5.46
C ILE A 96 13.81 -8.99 5.58
N ARG A 97 15.01 -9.44 5.19
CA ARG A 97 15.40 -10.85 5.36
C ARG A 97 15.58 -11.22 6.83
N ALA A 98 16.21 -10.33 7.61
CA ALA A 98 16.43 -10.53 9.04
C ALA A 98 15.11 -10.61 9.81
N ASP A 99 14.20 -9.65 9.59
CA ASP A 99 12.87 -9.63 10.21
C ASP A 99 12.09 -10.92 9.89
N LYS A 100 12.13 -11.37 8.63
CA LYS A 100 11.46 -12.63 8.23
C LYS A 100 12.07 -13.83 8.94
N LYS A 101 13.40 -13.91 9.01
CA LYS A 101 14.11 -15.00 9.69
C LYS A 101 13.73 -15.04 11.16
N LYS A 102 13.80 -13.89 11.85
CA LYS A 102 13.45 -13.74 13.26
C LYS A 102 12.02 -14.21 13.54
N TYR A 103 11.06 -13.80 12.72
CA TYR A 103 9.66 -14.23 12.88
C TYR A 103 9.46 -15.74 12.71
N VAL A 104 10.16 -16.35 11.74
CA VAL A 104 10.11 -17.80 11.55
C VAL A 104 10.72 -18.54 12.75
N GLU A 105 11.84 -18.04 13.28
CA GLU A 105 12.49 -18.59 14.48
C GLU A 105 11.59 -18.47 15.72
N GLU A 106 10.94 -17.32 15.92
CA GLU A 106 9.98 -17.12 17.01
C GLU A 106 8.78 -18.08 16.91
N LEU A 107 8.22 -18.25 15.71
CA LEU A 107 7.14 -19.21 15.48
C LEU A 107 7.59 -20.65 15.74
N ALA A 108 8.79 -21.02 15.33
CA ALA A 108 9.33 -22.36 15.55
C ALA A 108 9.56 -22.62 17.05
N ALA A 109 10.12 -21.65 17.78
CA ALA A 109 10.31 -21.76 19.23
C ALA A 109 8.97 -21.88 19.97
N MET A 110 7.93 -21.14 19.56
CA MET A 110 6.59 -21.28 20.13
C MET A 110 5.97 -22.66 19.83
N ALA A 111 6.14 -23.19 18.62
CA ALA A 111 5.67 -24.53 18.27
C ALA A 111 6.36 -25.61 19.11
N GLU A 112 7.69 -25.52 19.27
CA GLU A 112 8.45 -26.45 20.12
C GLU A 112 7.97 -26.42 21.58
N LYS A 113 7.77 -25.21 22.13
CA LYS A 113 7.24 -25.05 23.49
C LYS A 113 5.84 -25.67 23.63
N ALA A 114 4.93 -25.39 22.68
CA ALA A 114 3.58 -25.95 22.70
C ALA A 114 3.59 -27.50 22.62
N ALA A 115 4.51 -28.08 21.86
CA ALA A 115 4.67 -29.54 21.80
C ALA A 115 5.13 -30.11 23.15
N ARG A 116 6.11 -29.47 23.80
CA ARG A 116 6.60 -29.87 25.14
C ARG A 116 5.50 -29.79 26.21
N GLU A 117 4.62 -28.78 26.11
CA GLU A 117 3.51 -28.57 27.05
C GLU A 117 2.25 -29.39 26.72
N GLY A 118 2.24 -30.14 25.60
CA GLY A 118 1.07 -30.90 25.16
C GLY A 118 -0.08 -30.03 24.61
N ASN A 119 0.15 -28.74 24.34
CA ASN A 119 -0.85 -27.83 23.80
C ASN A 119 -1.04 -28.01 22.28
N MET A 120 -1.78 -29.06 21.91
CA MET A 120 -2.01 -29.43 20.52
C MET A 120 -2.68 -28.35 19.67
N LYS A 121 -3.57 -27.54 20.26
CA LYS A 121 -4.25 -26.44 19.54
C LYS A 121 -3.23 -25.38 19.09
N GLN A 122 -2.37 -24.91 20.00
CA GLN A 122 -1.34 -23.92 19.67
C GLN A 122 -0.29 -24.47 18.71
N LEU A 123 0.09 -25.74 18.87
CA LEU A 123 1.02 -26.40 17.96
C LEU A 123 0.47 -26.44 16.52
N TYR A 124 -0.79 -26.80 16.35
CA TYR A 124 -1.44 -26.82 15.04
C TYR A 124 -1.52 -25.41 14.43
N ASP A 125 -1.98 -24.41 15.19
CA ASP A 125 -2.15 -23.04 14.70
C ASP A 125 -0.81 -22.40 14.30
N THR A 126 0.25 -22.59 15.09
CA THR A 126 1.60 -22.07 14.79
C THR A 126 2.23 -22.76 13.58
N THR A 127 2.09 -24.09 13.48
CA THR A 127 2.55 -24.87 12.33
C THR A 127 1.80 -24.48 11.06
N LYS A 128 0.49 -24.24 11.15
CA LYS A 128 -0.33 -23.72 10.04
C LYS A 128 0.10 -22.32 9.59
N LYS A 129 0.52 -21.44 10.53
CA LYS A 129 1.11 -20.13 10.21
C LYS A 129 2.46 -20.25 9.51
N LEU A 130 3.34 -21.16 9.96
CA LEU A 130 4.63 -21.45 9.32
C LEU A 130 4.47 -22.03 7.91
N ALA A 131 3.56 -22.99 7.78
CA ALA A 131 3.27 -23.69 6.54
C ALA A 131 2.44 -22.85 5.55
N ARG A 132 2.04 -21.63 5.90
CA ARG A 132 1.26 -20.71 5.06
C ARG A 132 2.05 -20.35 3.79
N LYS A 133 2.08 -21.29 2.84
CA LYS A 133 2.27 -21.03 1.42
C LYS A 133 1.21 -19.98 1.06
N TYR A 134 1.61 -18.91 0.37
CA TYR A 134 0.68 -17.90 -0.11
C TYR A 134 -0.29 -18.53 -1.12
N SER A 135 -1.33 -19.19 -0.65
CA SER A 135 -2.53 -19.42 -1.44
C SER A 135 -3.32 -18.12 -1.41
N LYS A 136 -3.39 -17.45 -2.56
CA LYS A 136 -4.42 -16.41 -2.75
C LYS A 136 -5.75 -17.18 -2.71
N PRO A 137 -6.68 -16.88 -1.80
CA PRO A 137 -8.05 -17.27 -2.05
C PRO A 137 -8.48 -16.49 -3.30
N GLU A 138 -8.67 -17.20 -4.42
CA GLU A 138 -9.49 -16.70 -5.52
C GLU A 138 -10.85 -16.38 -4.92
N ARG A 139 -11.29 -15.13 -5.01
CA ARG A 139 -12.66 -14.76 -4.67
C ARG A 139 -13.44 -14.80 -5.97
N PRO A 140 -14.34 -15.78 -6.19
CA PRO A 140 -15.35 -15.64 -7.23
C PRO A 140 -16.18 -14.39 -6.90
N VAL A 141 -16.39 -13.54 -7.90
CA VAL A 141 -17.41 -12.50 -7.84
C VAL A 141 -18.74 -13.24 -7.68
N LYS A 142 -19.44 -13.02 -6.57
CA LYS A 142 -20.79 -13.57 -6.39
C LYS A 142 -21.72 -12.80 -7.31
N ASP A 143 -22.44 -13.52 -8.16
CA ASP A 143 -23.54 -12.95 -8.93
C ASP A 143 -24.63 -12.50 -7.96
N LYS A 144 -25.19 -11.31 -8.18
CA LYS A 144 -26.35 -10.84 -7.41
C LYS A 144 -27.56 -11.45 -8.10
N GLU A 145 -28.08 -12.52 -7.51
CA GLU A 145 -29.34 -13.15 -7.92
C GLU A 145 -30.43 -12.08 -8.08
N ASP A 146 -30.96 -12.00 -9.31
CA ASP A 146 -31.95 -11.03 -9.75
C ASP A 146 -33.17 -11.01 -8.84
N SER A 147 -33.33 -9.92 -8.09
CA SER A 147 -34.62 -9.58 -7.48
C SER A 147 -35.55 -9.03 -8.55
N HIS A 148 -36.23 -9.91 -9.28
CA HIS A 148 -37.43 -9.56 -10.03
C HIS A 148 -38.53 -9.14 -9.02
N LYS A 149 -38.78 -7.83 -8.93
CA LYS A 149 -40.05 -7.30 -8.46
C LYS A 149 -40.93 -7.12 -9.69
N ILE A 150 -42.02 -7.89 -9.75
CA ILE A 150 -43.27 -7.48 -10.41
C ILE A 150 -44.04 -6.64 -9.39
#